data_AF-Q1ENB2-F1
#
_entry.id   AF-Q1ENB2-F1
#
_cell.length_a   1.000
_cell.length_b   1.000
_cell.length_c   1.000
_cell.angle_alpha   90.00
_cell.angle_beta   90.00
_cell.angle_gamma   90.00
#
_symmetry.space_group_name_H-M   'P 1'
#
loop_
_entity.id
_entity.type
_entity.pdbx_description
1 polymer ?
#
loop_
_entity_poly.entity_id
_entity_poly.type
_entity_poly.pdbx_seq_one_letter_code
_entity_poly.pdbx_strand_id
1 'polypeptide(L)' 'GDAVLDGIDFGIEIGSTQHNGELARTLNGISQQKKVYLAAAPQCPFPDTHLDTDIKTGLFDYVWVQ' A
#
# COMPACT_ATOMS: atom_id res chain seq x y z
N GLY A 1 14.33 8.34 -19.17
CA GLY A 1 13.13 7.92 -19.93
C GLY A 1 11.93 8.23 -19.09
N ASP A 2 10.79 8.44 -19.73
CA ASP A 2 9.67 9.21 -19.14
C ASP A 2 8.50 8.30 -18.74
N ALA A 3 8.82 7.09 -18.27
CA ALA A 3 7.82 6.12 -17.87
C ALA A 3 7.06 6.61 -16.62
N VAL A 4 5.73 6.50 -16.66
CA VAL A 4 4.85 6.84 -15.55
C VAL A 4 4.17 5.57 -15.06
N LEU A 5 4.32 5.27 -13.77
CA LEU A 5 3.70 4.10 -13.16
C LEU A 5 2.19 4.32 -12.93
N ASP A 6 1.43 3.24 -12.98
CA ASP A 6 0.00 3.25 -12.69
C ASP A 6 -0.30 3.14 -11.18
N GLY A 7 0.66 2.67 -10.38
CA GLY A 7 0.43 2.36 -8.98
C GLY A 7 1.69 2.01 -8.20
N ILE A 8 1.51 1.74 -6.91
CA ILE A 8 2.55 1.37 -5.95
C ILE A 8 2.05 0.16 -5.14
N ASP A 9 2.90 -0.85 -5.01
CA ASP A 9 2.67 -2.05 -4.20
C ASP A 9 3.50 -1.99 -2.91
N PHE A 10 2.85 -2.22 -1.77
CA PHE A 10 3.47 -2.21 -0.45
C PHE A 10 3.85 -3.66 -0.11
N GLY A 11 5.05 -4.06 -0.53
CA GLY A 11 5.72 -5.31 -0.14
C GLY A 11 6.66 -5.10 1.04
N ILE A 12 6.09 -4.79 2.21
CA ILE A 12 6.87 -4.51 3.43
C ILE A 12 7.06 -5.81 4.21
N GLU A 13 8.25 -6.40 4.08
CA GLU A 13 8.56 -7.70 4.70
C GLU A 13 9.25 -7.60 6.05
N ILE A 14 9.95 -6.49 6.31
CA ILE A 14 10.73 -6.23 7.50
C ILE A 14 10.78 -4.73 7.78
N GLY A 15 11.03 -4.36 9.04
CA GLY A 15 11.32 -2.98 9.43
C GLY A 15 10.18 -2.32 10.19
N SER A 16 10.06 -1.00 10.06
CA SER A 16 9.07 -0.21 10.79
C SER A 16 7.68 -0.36 10.19
N THR A 17 6.66 -0.37 11.05
CA THR A 17 5.24 -0.34 10.67
C THR A 17 4.66 1.08 10.71
N GLN A 18 5.51 2.08 10.91
CA GLN A 18 5.11 3.48 11.05
C GLN A 18 5.04 4.18 9.68
N HIS A 19 4.15 5.17 9.58
CA HIS A 19 4.00 6.09 8.44
C HIS A 19 3.52 5.50 7.10
N ASN A 20 3.48 4.18 6.92
CA ASN A 20 2.96 3.58 5.69
C ASN A 20 1.49 3.97 5.43
N GLY A 21 0.64 4.00 6.46
CA GLY A 21 -0.72 4.52 6.34
C GLY A 21 -0.80 6.00 5.94
N GLU A 22 0.16 6.84 6.35
CA GLU A 22 0.25 8.25 5.92
C GLU A 22 0.66 8.35 4.45
N LEU A 23 1.60 7.51 4.02
CA LEU A 23 1.99 7.37 2.63
C LEU A 23 0.80 6.94 1.76
N ALA A 24 0.06 5.91 2.16
CA ALA A 24 -1.13 5.43 1.45
C ALA A 24 -2.19 6.54 1.31
N ARG A 25 -2.46 7.30 2.38
CA ARG A 25 -3.39 8.45 2.33
C ARG A 25 -2.90 9.55 1.38
N THR A 26 -1.61 9.84 1.40
CA THR A 26 -1.01 10.88 0.54
C THR A 26 -1.12 10.48 -0.94
N LEU A 27 -0.78 9.24 -1.28
CA LEU A 27 -0.88 8.71 -2.64
C LEU A 27 -2.34 8.69 -3.12
N ASN A 28 -3.27 8.27 -2.26
CA ASN A 28 -4.70 8.33 -2.58
C ASN A 28 -5.22 9.77 -2.76
N GLY A 29 -4.65 10.75 -2.05
CA GLY A 29 -4.94 12.17 -2.27
C GLY A 29 -4.51 12.65 -3.67
N ILE A 30 -3.34 12.20 -4.14
CA ILE A 30 -2.83 12.49 -5.50
C ILE A 30 -3.70 11.82 -6.57
N SER A 31 -4.32 10.67 -6.26
CA SER A 31 -5.24 9.95 -7.16
C SER A 31 -6.42 10.78 -7.66
N GLN A 32 -6.70 11.94 -7.05
CA GLN A 32 -7.72 12.89 -7.52
C GLN A 32 -7.39 13.52 -8.88
N GLN A 33 -6.11 13.65 -9.24
CA GLN A 33 -5.67 14.24 -10.51
C GLN A 33 -5.47 13.18 -11.59
N LYS A 34 -4.92 12.02 -11.20
CA LYS A 34 -4.77 10.83 -12.02
C LYS A 34 -4.79 9.63 -11.09
N LYS A 35 -5.68 8.66 -11.33
CA LYS A 35 -5.78 7.44 -10.49
C LYS A 35 -4.40 6.78 -10.34
N VAL A 36 -4.01 6.58 -9.08
CA VAL A 36 -2.89 5.74 -8.66
C VAL A 36 -3.49 4.52 -7.97
N TYR A 37 -3.10 3.32 -8.41
CA TYR A 37 -3.49 2.07 -7.76
C TYR A 37 -2.60 1.78 -6.56
N LEU A 38 -3.21 1.39 -5.44
CA LEU A 38 -2.48 0.95 -4.25
C LEU A 38 -2.67 -0.55 -4.07
N ALA A 39 -1.57 -1.28 -3.93
CA ALA A 39 -1.57 -2.70 -3.61
C ALA A 39 -0.78 -2.98 -2.33
N ALA A 40 -1.15 -4.03 -1.59
CA ALA A 40 -0.41 -4.52 -0.43
C ALA A 40 -0.12 -6.01 -0.60
N ALA A 41 1.06 -6.45 -0.16
CA ALA A 41 1.48 -7.85 -0.25
C ALA A 41 1.75 -8.45 1.14
N PRO A 42 0.70 -8.64 1.98
CA PRO A 42 0.88 -9.22 3.31
C PRO A 42 1.34 -10.68 3.25
N GLN A 43 2.02 -11.10 4.32
CA GLN A 43 2.31 -12.50 4.58
C GLN A 43 1.03 -13.27 4.96
N CYS A 44 1.06 -14.60 4.79
CA CYS A 44 -0.06 -15.47 5.15
C CYS A 44 -0.56 -15.36 6.61
N PRO A 45 0.29 -15.19 7.65
CA PRO A 45 -0.18 -15.06 9.03
C PRO A 45 -1.06 -13.84 9.24
N PHE A 46 -2.22 -14.03 9.87
CA PHE A 46 -3.21 -12.97 10.10
C PHE A 46 -3.38 -12.65 11.60
N PRO A 47 -3.30 -11.38 12.03
CA PRO A 47 -3.00 -10.19 11.22
C PRO A 47 -1.53 -10.16 10.75
N ASP A 48 -1.29 -9.58 9.57
CA ASP A 48 0.07 -9.39 9.07
C ASP A 48 0.84 -8.41 9.96
N THR A 49 2.10 -8.72 10.28
CA THR A 49 2.88 -7.93 11.25
C THR A 49 3.25 -6.54 10.76
N HIS A 50 3.30 -6.31 9.45
CA HIS A 50 3.80 -5.06 8.86
C HIS A 50 2.70 -4.22 8.22
N LEU A 51 1.68 -4.86 7.65
CA LEU A 51 0.71 -4.24 6.75
C LEU A 51 -0.72 -4.26 7.32
N ASP A 52 -0.99 -4.92 8.45
CA ASP A 52 -2.35 -4.97 9.01
C ASP A 52 -2.95 -3.57 9.26
N THR A 53 -2.17 -2.64 9.82
CA THR A 53 -2.61 -1.26 10.04
C THR A 53 -2.85 -0.51 8.75
N ASP A 54 -2.05 -0.79 7.72
CA ASP A 54 -2.12 -0.12 6.42
C ASP A 54 -3.32 -0.61 5.63
N ILE A 55 -3.54 -1.93 5.56
CA ILE A 55 -4.70 -2.54 4.90
C ILE A 55 -6.00 -2.04 5.54
N LYS A 56 -6.04 -1.92 6.87
CA LYS A 56 -7.19 -1.37 7.61
C LYS A 56 -7.52 0.08 7.31
N THR A 57 -6.67 0.82 6.60
CA THR A 57 -7.04 2.15 6.09
C THR A 57 -8.15 2.09 5.05
N GLY A 58 -8.35 0.92 4.40
CA GLY A 58 -9.34 0.72 3.35
C GLY A 58 -8.99 1.41 2.02
N LEU A 59 -7.72 1.78 1.84
CA LEU A 59 -7.25 2.53 0.66
C LEU A 59 -6.64 1.65 -0.44
N PHE A 60 -6.36 0.39 -0.15
CA PHE A 60 -5.72 -0.53 -1.09
C PHE A 60 -6.74 -1.11 -2.07
N ASP A 61 -6.46 -0.97 -3.37
CA ASP A 61 -7.24 -1.52 -4.47
C ASP A 61 -7.03 -3.04 -4.62
N TYR A 62 -5.82 -3.53 -4.28
CA TYR A 62 -5.45 -4.94 -4.38
C TYR A 62 -4.72 -5.42 -3.12
N VAL A 63 -4.91 -6.71 -2.80
CA VAL A 63 -4.17 -7.40 -1.75
C VAL A 63 -3.66 -8.73 -2.29
N TRP A 64 -2.34 -8.89 -2.33
CA TRP A 64 -1.63 -10.06 -2.85
C TRP A 64 -1.05 -10.87 -1.69
N VAL A 65 -1.84 -11.76 -1.10
CA VAL A 65 -1.36 -12.61 0.01
C VAL A 65 -0.28 -13.58 -0.51
N GLN A 66 0.85 -13.62 0.20
CA GLN A 66 1.99 -14.50 -0.11
C GLN A 66 1.79 -15.93 0.39
#